data_AF-A0A849UK22-F1
#
_entry.id   AF-A0A849UK22-F1
#
_cell.length_a   1.000
_cell.length_b   1.000
_cell.length_c   1.000
_cell.angle_alpha   90.00
_cell.angle_beta   90.00
_cell.angle_gamma   90.00
#
_symmetry.space_group_name_H-M   'P 1'
#
loop_
_entity.id
_entity.type
_entity.pdbx_description
1 polymer ?
#
loop_
_entity_poly.entity_id
_entity_poly.type
_entity_poly.pdbx_seq_one_letter_code
_entity_poly.pdbx_strand_id
1 'polypeptide(L)'
;MSKCPLIRHPTKGILRFSNLALLYTTQNRYAKAEPLYRRSLAIREKAFGLNHPNVAQTLENMAVLYRKTGREKEAEPMEQRAAAIRAMKR
;
A
#
# COMPACT_ATOMS: atom_id res chain seq x y z
N MET A 1 17.82 30.43 14.71
CA MET A 1 17.03 29.86 13.59
C MET A 1 17.33 28.36 13.50
N SER A 2 16.73 27.56 14.36
CA SER A 2 16.94 26.10 14.37
C SER A 2 15.71 25.43 13.80
N LYS A 3 15.70 25.20 12.48
CA LYS A 3 14.70 24.33 11.87
C LYS A 3 15.01 22.91 12.33
N CYS A 4 14.49 22.53 13.49
CA CYS A 4 14.37 21.14 13.88
C CYS A 4 13.65 20.43 12.74
N PRO A 5 14.27 19.45 12.05
CA PRO A 5 13.54 18.65 11.11
C PRO A 5 12.58 17.84 11.95
N LEU A 6 11.33 18.27 12.04
CA LEU A 6 10.24 17.38 12.39
C LEU A 6 10.32 16.24 11.37
N ILE A 7 10.97 15.15 11.78
CA ILE A 7 10.72 13.83 11.26
C ILE A 7 9.23 13.62 11.54
N ARG A 8 8.38 14.09 10.63
CA ARG A 8 6.97 13.70 10.60
C ARG A 8 7.02 12.21 10.44
N HIS A 9 6.90 11.46 11.53
CA HIS A 9 6.93 10.02 11.52
C HIS A 9 5.86 9.55 10.53
N PRO A 10 6.27 9.08 9.33
CA PRO A 10 5.32 8.79 8.26
C PRO A 10 4.41 7.64 8.68
N THR A 11 4.84 6.84 9.67
CA THR A 11 4.14 5.69 10.24
C THR A 11 2.71 5.99 10.69
N LYS A 12 2.45 7.10 11.40
CA LYS A 12 1.08 7.44 11.85
C LYS A 12 0.15 7.85 10.70
N GLY A 13 0.70 8.48 9.66
CA GLY A 13 -0.06 8.85 8.46
C GLY A 13 -0.34 7.66 7.53
N ILE A 14 0.64 6.76 7.38
CA ILE A 14 0.56 5.54 6.56
C ILE A 14 -0.59 4.64 7.00
N LEU A 15 -0.71 4.37 8.31
CA LEU A 15 -1.77 3.54 8.88
C LEU A 15 -3.16 4.12 8.57
N ARG A 16 -3.31 5.44 8.63
CA ARG A 16 -4.58 6.12 8.35
C ARG A 16 -5.02 5.94 6.90
N PHE A 17 -4.11 6.01 5.92
CA PHE A 17 -4.45 5.80 4.51
C PHE A 17 -4.78 4.33 4.21
N SER A 18 -4.02 3.39 4.78
CA SER A 18 -4.28 1.96 4.63
C SER A 18 -5.64 1.55 5.22
N ASN A 19 -5.98 2.04 6.42
CA ASN A 19 -7.26 1.73 7.05
C ASN A 19 -8.44 2.33 6.27
N LEU A 20 -8.29 3.55 5.76
CA LEU A 20 -9.34 4.19 4.95
C LEU A 20 -9.54 3.46 3.60
N ALA A 21 -8.45 3.02 2.97
CA ALA A 21 -8.52 2.24 1.73
C ALA A 21 -9.21 0.90 1.95
N LEU A 22 -8.91 0.22 3.05
CA LEU A 22 -9.58 -1.03 3.43
C LEU A 22 -11.08 -0.82 3.65
N LEU A 23 -11.46 0.24 4.37
CA LEU A 23 -12.86 0.60 4.60
C LEU A 23 -13.62 0.89 3.30
N TYR A 24 -13.00 1.57 2.34
CA TYR A 24 -13.63 1.77 1.04
C TYR A 24 -13.73 0.49 0.22
N THR A 25 -12.77 -0.43 0.37
CA THR A 25 -12.80 -1.74 -0.29
C THR A 25 -13.92 -2.61 0.29
N THR A 26 -14.22 -2.54 1.59
CA THR A 26 -15.37 -3.25 2.18
C THR A 26 -16.70 -2.62 1.80
N GLN A 27 -16.75 -1.32 1.50
CA GLN A 27 -17.93 -0.63 0.98
C GLN A 27 -18.13 -0.79 -0.54
N ASN A 28 -17.37 -1.66 -1.23
CA ASN A 28 -17.36 -1.77 -2.69
C ASN A 28 -17.00 -0.47 -3.45
N ARG A 29 -16.37 0.50 -2.77
CA ARG A 29 -15.99 1.81 -3.36
C ARG A 29 -14.55 1.78 -3.88
N TYR A 30 -14.30 0.88 -4.82
CA TYR A 30 -12.95 0.61 -5.35
C TYR A 30 -12.27 1.85 -5.95
N ALA A 31 -13.03 2.69 -6.67
CA ALA A 31 -12.51 3.93 -7.26
C ALA A 31 -11.93 4.93 -6.22
N LYS A 32 -12.40 4.89 -4.97
CA LYS A 32 -11.86 5.72 -3.88
C LYS A 32 -10.72 5.05 -3.12
N ALA A 33 -10.71 3.72 -3.08
CA ALA A 33 -9.68 2.94 -2.41
C ALA A 33 -8.35 2.93 -3.21
N GLU A 34 -8.41 2.83 -4.53
CA GLU A 34 -7.23 2.79 -5.42
C GLU A 34 -6.23 3.96 -5.21
N PRO A 35 -6.64 5.25 -5.24
CA PRO A 35 -5.70 6.35 -5.02
C PRO A 35 -5.13 6.37 -3.60
N LEU A 36 -5.87 5.87 -2.60
CA LEU A 36 -5.39 5.77 -1.22
C LEU A 36 -4.33 4.68 -1.07
N TYR A 37 -4.53 3.52 -1.71
CA TYR A 37 -3.52 2.47 -1.72
C TYR A 37 -2.25 2.92 -2.44
N ARG A 38 -2.37 3.57 -3.61
CA ARG A 38 -1.21 4.15 -4.32
C ARG A 38 -0.44 5.14 -3.46
N ARG A 39 -1.15 6.03 -2.75
CA ARG A 39 -0.52 6.99 -1.84
C ARG A 39 0.16 6.30 -0.66
N SER A 40 -0.49 5.30 -0.06
CA SER A 40 0.10 4.51 1.02
C SER A 40 1.35 3.76 0.55
N LEU A 41 1.33 3.20 -0.66
CA LEU A 41 2.45 2.49 -1.27
C LEU A 41 3.66 3.40 -1.44
N ALA A 42 3.50 4.55 -2.09
CA ALA A 42 4.59 5.50 -2.31
C ALA A 42 5.22 5.99 -0.99
N ILE A 43 4.40 6.20 0.04
CA ILE A 43 4.92 6.60 1.36
C ILE A 43 5.64 5.42 2.03
N ARG A 44 5.11 4.19 1.94
CA ARG A 44 5.75 2.99 2.51
C ARG A 44 7.07 2.66 1.84
N GLU A 45 7.16 2.78 0.52
CA GLU A 45 8.40 2.62 -0.23
C GLU A 45 9.45 3.65 0.20
N LYS A 46 9.04 4.91 0.36
CA LYS A 46 9.96 5.99 0.81
C LYS A 46 10.36 5.88 2.29
N ALA A 47 9.47 5.38 3.14
CA ALA A 47 9.70 5.31 4.59
C ALA A 47 10.46 4.06 5.02
N PHE A 48 10.15 2.91 4.39
CA PHE A 48 10.65 1.60 4.81
C PHE A 48 11.52 0.91 3.76
N GLY A 49 11.54 1.41 2.52
CA GLY A 49 12.19 0.76 1.38
C GLY A 49 11.26 -0.19 0.60
N LEU A 50 11.68 -0.52 -0.62
CA LEU A 50 10.91 -1.30 -1.59
C LEU A 50 10.65 -2.75 -1.14
N ASN A 51 11.49 -3.29 -0.25
CA ASN A 51 11.47 -4.69 0.20
C ASN A 51 10.82 -4.88 1.57
N HIS A 52 10.11 -3.88 2.09
CA HIS A 52 9.54 -3.99 3.42
C HIS A 52 8.23 -4.80 3.43
N PRO A 53 7.96 -5.66 4.44
CA PRO A 53 6.71 -6.41 4.53
C PRO A 53 5.43 -5.56 4.45
N ASN A 54 5.51 -4.32 4.95
CA ASN A 54 4.45 -3.32 4.85
C ASN A 54 4.10 -2.93 3.39
N VAL A 55 5.09 -2.92 2.49
CA VAL A 55 4.88 -2.66 1.05
C VAL A 55 4.17 -3.86 0.43
N ALA A 56 4.61 -5.08 0.72
CA ALA A 56 3.95 -6.32 0.27
C ALA A 56 2.47 -6.37 0.68
N GLN A 57 2.15 -6.05 1.93
CA GLN A 57 0.76 -6.03 2.40
C GLN A 57 -0.10 -4.98 1.70
N THR A 58 0.48 -3.86 1.26
CA THR A 58 -0.26 -2.84 0.51
C THR A 58 -0.52 -3.29 -0.92
N LEU A 59 0.45 -3.94 -1.55
CA LEU A 59 0.33 -4.52 -2.89
C LEU A 59 -0.71 -5.65 -2.93
N GLU A 60 -0.75 -6.52 -1.93
CA GLU A 60 -1.79 -7.56 -1.82
C GLU A 60 -3.20 -6.99 -1.73
N ASN A 61 -3.37 -5.95 -0.92
CA ASN A 61 -4.67 -5.29 -0.81
C ASN A 61 -5.09 -4.62 -2.14
N MET A 62 -4.14 -4.07 -2.90
CA MET A 62 -4.40 -3.55 -4.25
C MET A 62 -4.76 -4.67 -5.22
N ALA A 63 -4.08 -5.81 -5.17
CA ALA A 63 -4.41 -6.97 -6.00
C ALA A 63 -5.83 -7.47 -5.73
N VAL A 64 -6.22 -7.60 -4.46
CA VAL A 64 -7.60 -7.96 -4.07
C VAL A 64 -8.61 -6.97 -4.62
N LEU A 65 -8.32 -5.67 -4.53
CA LEU A 65 -9.18 -4.63 -5.11
C LEU A 65 -9.31 -4.81 -6.63
N TYR A 66 -8.21 -5.03 -7.33
CA TYR A 66 -8.22 -5.19 -8.79
C TYR A 66 -8.98 -6.45 -9.23
N ARG A 67 -8.80 -7.58 -8.54
CA ARG A 67 -9.58 -8.81 -8.78
C ARG A 67 -11.08 -8.57 -8.60
N LYS A 68 -11.47 -7.83 -7.54
CA LYS A 68 -12.89 -7.47 -7.32
C LYS A 68 -13.47 -6.55 -8.39
N THR A 69 -12.62 -5.75 -9.04
CA THR A 69 -13.04 -4.89 -10.19
C THR A 69 -12.90 -5.58 -11.55
N GLY A 70 -12.52 -6.86 -11.62
CA GLY A 70 -12.28 -7.57 -12.88
C GLY A 70 -11.00 -7.16 -13.62
N ARG A 71 -10.10 -6.42 -12.97
CA ARG A 71 -8.83 -5.91 -13.54
C ARG A 71 -7.67 -6.85 -13.22
N GLU A 72 -7.80 -8.11 -13.60
CA GLU A 72 -6.82 -9.16 -13.23
C GLU A 72 -5.40 -8.87 -13.76
N LYS A 73 -5.30 -8.29 -14.96
CA LYS A 73 -4.03 -7.87 -15.57
C LYS A 73 -3.24 -6.87 -14.73
N GLU A 74 -3.91 -6.10 -13.87
CA GLU A 74 -3.26 -5.15 -12.97
C GLU A 74 -3.01 -5.74 -11.57
N ALA A 75 -3.76 -6.78 -11.19
CA ALA A 75 -3.55 -7.51 -9.94
C ALA A 75 -2.27 -8.36 -10.00
N GLU A 76 -2.05 -9.05 -11.10
CA GLU A 76 -0.93 -9.98 -11.30
C GLU A 76 0.45 -9.37 -10.97
N PRO A 77 0.86 -8.20 -11.50
CA PRO A 77 2.15 -7.60 -11.15
C PRO A 77 2.23 -7.17 -9.68
N MET A 78 1.11 -6.81 -9.05
CA MET A 78 1.07 -6.47 -7.62
C MET A 78 1.29 -7.70 -6.75
N GLU A 79 0.67 -8.83 -7.10
CA GLU A 79 0.85 -10.12 -6.41
C GLU A 79 2.27 -10.66 -6.59
N GLN A 80 2.82 -10.63 -7.80
CA GLN A 80 4.20 -11.06 -8.07
C GLN A 80 5.21 -10.26 -7.23
N ARG A 81 5.03 -8.95 -7.15
CA ARG A 81 5.90 -8.08 -6.36
C ARG A 81 5.76 -8.32 -4.85
N ALA A 82 4.53 -8.51 -4.36
CA ALA A 82 4.31 -8.86 -2.96
C ALA A 82 4.92 -10.22 -2.59
N ALA A 83 4.77 -11.22 -3.47
CA ALA A 83 5.36 -12.54 -3.31
C ALA A 83 6.88 -12.50 -3.31
N ALA A 84 7.52 -11.72 -4.19
CA ALA A 84 8.97 -11.52 -4.19
C ALA A 84 9.48 -10.95 -2.86
N ILE A 85 8.78 -9.96 -2.30
CA ILE A 85 9.13 -9.38 -0.99
C ILE A 85 9.00 -10.41 0.14
N ARG A 86 7.94 -11.25 0.11
CA ARG A 86 7.76 -12.32 1.10
C ARG A 86 8.79 -13.44 0.94
N ALA A 87 9.16 -13.78 -0.29
CA ALA A 87 10.17 -14.78 -0.59
C ALA A 87 11.58 -14.37 -0.16
N MET A 88 11.91 -13.08 -0.19
CA MET A 88 13.17 -12.55 0.36
C MET A 88 13.30 -12.71 1.87
N LYS A 89 12.18 -12.88 2.59
CA LYS A 89 12.16 -13.04 4.05
C LYS A 89 12.24 -14.51 4.49
N ARG A 90 12.57 -15.43 3.57
CA ARG A 90 12.58 -16.88 3.78
C ARG A 90 13.96 -17.41 4.14
#